data_AF-A0A6A5G6E5-F1
#
_entry.id   AF-A0A6A5G6E5-F1
#
_cell.length_a   1.000
_cell.length_b   1.000
_cell.length_c   1.000
_cell.angle_alpha   90.00
_cell.angle_beta   90.00
_cell.angle_gamma   90.00
#
_symmetry.space_group_name_H-M   'P 1'
#
loop_
_entity.id
_entity.type
_entity.pdbx_description
1 polymer ?
#
loop_
_entity_poly.entity_id
_entity_poly.type
_entity_poly.pdbx_seq_one_letter_code
_entity_poly.pdbx_strand_id
1 'polypeptide(L)'
;MQLSFFSLYCYICNGSGILLNAILLFLSSHKSIETIRELRYFLSNIAVSGIAFAASLLVLQPQVVTRGTMTIRVVHGPAQYLTENAVKAIGCVTVISYMYALLSFPLFFIYRSMILANSNMFGQYFTKNTLMVTLVIVFVLCCTESVFLYYSSIPYADLLDRANRTTSIVEEFENSTLLLNQHLRNMDINSQHPVTNVSSGVIQSAEELSGKRHLSLFGDDHSRNPLILIFHGILVICHVLSYLIILVCAHFMLRTLKTRQGTMSKDTMLENELLVHSVFAVAFIPLLLSAPVGANAVLVTVYENSLKWQEFLPTYCMSMVPVLSALYTIVFIGPYRDAIISFATLKFLKKNQNDTRKNDDDS
;
A
#
# COMPACT_ATOMS: atom_id res chain seq x y z
N MET A 1 -18.45 17.63 -3.86
CA MET A 1 -17.87 17.74 -2.49
C MET A 1 -16.93 16.58 -2.16
N GLN A 2 -17.35 15.31 -2.33
CA GLN A 2 -16.52 14.13 -2.01
C GLN A 2 -15.20 14.05 -2.79
N LEU A 3 -15.19 14.30 -4.11
CA LEU A 3 -13.95 14.29 -4.92
C LEU A 3 -12.92 15.34 -4.47
N SER A 4 -13.38 16.53 -4.10
CA SER A 4 -12.50 17.62 -3.62
C SER A 4 -11.85 17.26 -2.29
N PHE A 5 -12.62 16.65 -1.37
CA PHE A 5 -12.09 16.12 -0.12
C PHE A 5 -11.10 14.97 -0.34
N PHE A 6 -11.41 14.03 -1.22
CA PHE A 6 -10.53 12.91 -1.57
C PHE A 6 -9.18 13.38 -2.12
N SER A 7 -9.18 14.33 -3.05
CA SER A 7 -7.94 14.87 -3.62
C SER A 7 -7.12 15.60 -2.55
N LEU A 8 -7.76 16.45 -1.74
CA LEU A 8 -7.09 17.14 -0.62
C LEU A 8 -6.45 16.15 0.35
N TYR A 9 -7.17 15.10 0.73
CA TYR A 9 -6.64 14.02 1.58
C TYR A 9 -5.39 13.38 0.96
N CYS A 10 -5.45 13.04 -0.34
CA CYS A 10 -4.33 12.43 -1.04
C CYS A 10 -3.09 13.34 -1.07
N TYR A 11 -3.28 14.65 -1.30
CA TYR A 11 -2.20 15.62 -1.25
C TYR A 11 -1.57 15.71 0.14
N ILE A 12 -2.38 15.84 1.18
CA ILE A 12 -1.88 15.99 2.55
C ILE A 12 -1.17 14.71 3.02
N CYS A 13 -1.81 13.55 2.87
CA CYS A 13 -1.27 12.28 3.36
C CYS A 13 -0.03 11.87 2.59
N ASN A 14 -0.08 11.81 1.25
CA ASN A 14 1.07 11.37 0.49
C ASN A 14 2.21 12.41 0.52
N GLY A 15 1.88 13.71 0.54
CA GLY A 15 2.87 14.78 0.73
C GLY A 15 3.60 14.67 2.07
N SER A 16 2.85 14.43 3.15
CA SER A 16 3.41 14.18 4.49
C SER A 16 4.20 12.88 4.53
N GLY A 17 3.75 11.84 3.81
CA GLY A 17 4.47 10.57 3.66
C GLY A 17 5.84 10.76 3.02
N ILE A 18 5.91 11.51 1.91
CA ILE A 18 7.17 11.86 1.25
C ILE A 18 8.09 12.63 2.21
N LEU A 19 7.56 13.67 2.87
CA LEU A 19 8.33 14.52 3.78
C LEU A 19 8.91 13.72 4.96
N LEU A 20 8.08 12.93 5.64
CA LEU A 20 8.51 12.15 6.81
C LEU A 20 9.53 11.08 6.45
N ASN A 21 9.35 10.39 5.32
CA ASN A 21 10.32 9.40 4.86
C ASN A 21 11.63 10.05 4.39
N ALA A 22 11.58 11.24 3.79
CA ALA A 22 12.77 12.02 3.44
C ALA A 22 13.54 12.46 4.70
N ILE A 23 12.83 12.92 5.74
CA ILE A 23 13.42 13.21 7.05
C ILE A 23 14.06 11.95 7.63
N LEU A 24 13.39 10.79 7.58
CA LEU A 24 13.95 9.54 8.06
C LEU A 24 15.26 9.17 7.34
N LEU A 25 15.32 9.33 6.02
CA LEU A 25 16.54 9.10 5.23
C LEU A 25 17.66 10.08 5.59
N PHE A 26 17.32 11.34 5.79
CA PHE A 26 18.29 12.35 6.23
C PHE A 26 18.87 11.99 7.61
N LEU A 27 18.01 11.65 8.57
CA LEU A 27 18.43 11.25 9.92
C LEU A 27 19.26 9.96 9.90
N SER A 28 18.87 9.01 9.05
CA SER A 28 19.61 7.76 8.82
C SER A 28 21.07 8.03 8.43
N SER A 29 21.33 9.10 7.69
CA SER A 29 22.68 9.49 7.27
C SER A 29 23.53 10.09 8.40
N HIS A 30 22.94 10.39 9.57
CA HIS A 30 23.63 11.03 10.68
C HIS A 30 24.45 10.03 11.52
N LYS A 31 25.65 10.44 11.95
CA LYS A 31 26.66 9.61 12.64
C LYS A 31 26.18 9.03 13.99
N SER A 32 25.19 9.66 14.63
CA SER A 32 24.63 9.21 15.93
C SER A 32 23.88 7.87 15.88
N ILE A 33 23.59 7.34 14.68
CA ILE A 33 22.89 6.06 14.48
C ILE A 33 23.89 4.90 14.23
N GLU A 34 25.22 5.15 14.34
CA GLU A 34 26.27 4.12 14.13
C GLU A 34 26.16 2.91 15.07
N THR A 35 25.53 3.06 16.24
CA THR A 35 25.30 1.96 17.19
C THR A 35 24.36 0.87 16.67
N ILE A 36 23.54 1.12 15.63
CA ILE A 36 22.66 0.12 15.03
C ILE A 36 22.72 0.15 13.50
N ARG A 37 23.93 -0.03 12.96
CA ARG A 37 24.25 0.07 11.52
C ARG A 37 23.33 -0.79 10.62
N GLU A 38 22.87 -1.94 11.11
CA GLU A 38 22.06 -2.90 10.36
C GLU A 38 20.59 -2.48 10.26
N LEU A 39 19.98 -2.06 11.38
CA LEU A 39 18.63 -1.49 11.42
C LEU A 39 18.51 -0.30 10.47
N ARG A 40 19.55 0.53 10.43
CA ARG A 40 19.63 1.68 9.53
C ARG A 40 19.46 1.29 8.06
N TYR A 41 20.11 0.20 7.60
CA TYR A 41 20.01 -0.23 6.20
C TYR A 41 18.58 -0.65 5.85
N PHE A 42 17.93 -1.43 6.72
CA PHE A 42 16.53 -1.84 6.50
C PHE A 42 15.57 -0.66 6.52
N LEU A 43 15.65 0.21 7.52
CA LEU A 43 14.77 1.38 7.62
C LEU A 43 14.99 2.38 6.49
N SER A 44 16.23 2.52 5.99
CA SER A 44 16.49 3.37 4.81
C SER A 44 15.86 2.79 3.55
N ASN A 45 16.00 1.49 3.33
CA ASN A 45 15.37 0.82 2.19
C ASN A 45 13.83 0.93 2.25
N ILE A 46 13.26 0.73 3.44
CA ILE A 46 11.81 0.90 3.67
C ILE A 46 11.39 2.36 3.42
N ALA A 47 12.17 3.35 3.84
CA ALA A 47 11.84 4.76 3.60
C ALA A 47 11.96 5.17 2.13
N VAL A 48 12.96 4.69 1.38
CA VAL A 48 13.02 4.89 -0.08
C VAL A 48 11.77 4.30 -0.73
N SER A 49 11.38 3.09 -0.33
CA SER A 49 10.14 2.46 -0.80
C SER A 49 8.90 3.27 -0.40
N GLY A 50 8.87 3.81 0.82
CA GLY A 50 7.79 4.67 1.31
C GLY A 50 7.63 5.96 0.50
N ILE A 51 8.74 6.58 0.08
CA ILE A 51 8.73 7.75 -0.81
C ILE A 51 8.18 7.37 -2.17
N ALA A 52 8.69 6.30 -2.79
CA ALA A 52 8.23 5.86 -4.10
C ALA A 52 6.74 5.48 -4.08
N PHE A 53 6.30 4.80 -3.03
CA PHE A 53 4.90 4.44 -2.82
C PHE A 53 4.02 5.69 -2.67
N ALA A 54 4.36 6.60 -1.77
CA ALA A 54 3.60 7.84 -1.55
C ALA A 54 3.58 8.72 -2.81
N ALA A 55 4.70 8.86 -3.53
CA ALA A 55 4.78 9.62 -4.77
C ALA A 55 3.90 9.00 -5.87
N SER A 56 3.91 7.68 -6.02
CA SER A 56 3.06 6.99 -7.00
C SER A 56 1.56 7.16 -6.68
N LEU A 57 1.16 7.07 -5.41
CA LEU A 57 -0.22 7.30 -4.98
C LEU A 57 -0.64 8.77 -5.12
N LEU A 58 0.27 9.72 -4.87
CA LEU A 58 0.03 11.15 -5.06
C LEU A 58 -0.26 11.46 -6.53
N VAL A 59 0.49 10.82 -7.43
CA VAL A 59 0.38 11.00 -8.88
C VAL A 59 -0.86 10.31 -9.44
N LEU A 60 -1.24 9.13 -8.93
CA LEU A 60 -2.40 8.38 -9.41
C LEU A 60 -3.74 8.85 -8.79
N GLN A 61 -3.79 9.03 -7.47
CA GLN A 61 -5.02 9.19 -6.69
C GLN A 61 -6.14 8.23 -7.16
N PRO A 62 -5.91 6.91 -7.09
CA PRO A 62 -6.82 5.95 -7.70
C PRO A 62 -8.13 5.84 -6.90
N GLN A 63 -9.26 5.81 -7.61
CA GLN A 63 -10.56 5.40 -7.10
C GLN A 63 -10.87 4.02 -7.70
N VAL A 64 -11.30 3.07 -6.87
CA VAL A 64 -11.54 1.68 -7.26
C VAL A 64 -13.05 1.44 -7.35
N VAL A 65 -13.60 1.50 -8.56
CA VAL A 65 -15.03 1.27 -8.84
C VAL A 65 -15.21 -0.18 -9.27
N THR A 66 -16.03 -0.95 -8.56
CA THR A 66 -16.22 -2.36 -8.89
C THR A 66 -17.68 -2.65 -9.26
N ARG A 67 -17.85 -3.35 -10.38
CA ARG A 67 -19.15 -3.71 -10.99
C ARG A 67 -19.09 -5.15 -11.48
N GLY A 68 -19.88 -6.02 -10.85
CA GLY A 68 -19.82 -7.46 -11.08
C GLY A 68 -18.41 -8.00 -10.86
N THR A 69 -17.90 -8.69 -11.87
CA THR A 69 -16.54 -9.26 -11.87
C THR A 69 -15.45 -8.28 -12.32
N MET A 70 -15.80 -7.02 -12.60
CA MET A 70 -14.89 -6.02 -13.16
C MET A 70 -14.55 -4.94 -12.13
N THR A 71 -13.26 -4.66 -12.01
CA THR A 71 -12.72 -3.59 -11.17
C THR A 71 -12.11 -2.52 -12.04
N ILE A 72 -12.63 -1.30 -12.01
CA ILE A 72 -12.17 -0.14 -12.79
C ILE A 72 -11.44 0.82 -11.85
N ARG A 73 -10.23 1.24 -12.24
CA ARG A 73 -9.43 2.22 -11.51
C ARG A 73 -9.50 3.56 -12.22
N VAL A 74 -10.15 4.52 -11.57
CA VAL A 74 -10.29 5.89 -12.05
C VAL A 74 -9.17 6.75 -11.44
N VAL A 75 -8.36 7.36 -12.29
CA VAL A 75 -7.21 8.18 -11.89
C VAL A 75 -7.64 9.65 -11.78
N HIS A 76 -7.52 10.22 -10.58
CA HIS A 76 -7.87 11.63 -10.33
C HIS A 76 -6.64 12.53 -10.15
N GLY A 77 -5.44 11.94 -10.05
CA GLY A 77 -4.21 12.68 -9.86
C GLY A 77 -3.61 13.22 -11.17
N PRO A 78 -2.42 13.84 -11.10
CA PRO A 78 -1.68 14.32 -12.26
C PRO A 78 -1.49 13.30 -13.39
N ALA A 79 -1.46 12.00 -13.08
CA ALA A 79 -1.34 10.95 -14.09
C ALA A 79 -2.54 10.84 -15.05
N GLN A 80 -3.65 11.53 -14.78
CA GLN A 80 -4.80 11.57 -15.69
C GLN A 80 -4.44 12.10 -17.09
N TYR A 81 -3.39 12.91 -17.21
CA TYR A 81 -2.92 13.47 -18.48
C TYR A 81 -1.90 12.58 -19.21
N LEU A 82 -1.48 11.47 -18.60
CA LEU A 82 -0.52 10.53 -19.17
C LEU A 82 -1.23 9.46 -20.00
N THR A 83 -0.48 8.78 -20.87
CA THR A 83 -1.00 7.64 -21.63
C THR A 83 -1.34 6.47 -20.71
N GLU A 84 -2.26 5.61 -21.12
CA GLU A 84 -2.70 4.44 -20.34
C GLU A 84 -1.52 3.54 -19.92
N ASN A 85 -0.55 3.30 -20.82
CA ASN A 85 0.64 2.51 -20.51
C ASN A 85 1.50 3.15 -19.42
N ALA A 86 1.62 4.49 -19.41
CA ALA A 86 2.34 5.20 -18.37
C ALA A 86 1.59 5.11 -17.02
N VAL A 87 0.26 5.22 -17.04
CA VAL A 87 -0.57 5.04 -15.84
C VAL A 87 -0.42 3.63 -15.26
N LYS A 88 -0.48 2.59 -16.10
CA LYS A 88 -0.23 1.20 -15.69
C LYS A 88 1.17 1.02 -15.10
N ALA A 89 2.19 1.62 -15.72
CA ALA A 89 3.56 1.57 -15.22
C ALA A 89 3.71 2.24 -13.85
N ILE A 90 3.04 3.37 -13.61
CA ILE A 90 3.04 4.01 -12.28
C ILE A 90 2.31 3.12 -11.26
N GLY A 91 1.21 2.47 -11.65
CA GLY A 91 0.54 1.46 -10.80
C GLY A 91 1.45 0.28 -10.45
N CYS A 92 2.29 -0.15 -11.40
CA CYS A 92 3.30 -1.18 -11.16
C CYS A 92 4.35 -0.73 -10.14
N VAL A 93 4.81 0.52 -10.23
CA VAL A 93 5.72 1.12 -9.23
C VAL A 93 5.06 1.13 -7.86
N THR A 94 3.78 1.51 -7.75
CA THR A 94 3.02 1.47 -6.50
C THR A 94 3.07 0.09 -5.84
N VAL A 95 2.81 -0.97 -6.61
CA VAL A 95 2.84 -2.35 -6.10
C VAL A 95 4.25 -2.78 -5.70
N ILE A 96 5.26 -2.49 -6.53
CA ILE A 96 6.66 -2.84 -6.24
C ILE A 96 7.08 -2.20 -4.93
N SER A 97 6.84 -0.90 -4.76
CA SER A 97 7.21 -0.16 -3.56
C SER A 97 6.47 -0.65 -2.31
N TYR A 98 5.19 -1.01 -2.44
CA TYR A 98 4.43 -1.56 -1.33
C TYR A 98 4.94 -2.94 -0.90
N MET A 99 5.04 -3.87 -1.84
CA MET A 99 5.45 -5.25 -1.58
C MET A 99 6.90 -5.33 -1.09
N TYR A 100 7.79 -4.48 -1.63
CA TYR A 100 9.17 -4.41 -1.17
C TYR A 100 9.27 -3.95 0.30
N ALA A 101 8.48 -2.95 0.69
CA ALA A 101 8.42 -2.52 2.09
C ALA A 101 7.85 -3.62 2.99
N LEU A 102 6.76 -4.27 2.57
CA LEU A 102 6.12 -5.36 3.30
C LEU A 102 7.09 -6.53 3.57
N LEU A 103 7.81 -6.99 2.54
CA LEU A 103 8.76 -8.11 2.64
C LEU A 103 10.08 -7.73 3.34
N SER A 104 10.43 -6.44 3.40
CA SER A 104 11.62 -5.97 4.12
C SER A 104 11.50 -6.13 5.64
N PHE A 105 10.29 -6.02 6.20
CA PHE A 105 10.04 -6.21 7.63
C PHE A 105 10.33 -7.64 8.14
N PRO A 106 9.74 -8.72 7.58
CA PRO A 106 10.03 -10.08 8.02
C PRO A 106 11.52 -10.42 7.85
N LEU A 107 12.18 -9.93 6.79
CA LEU A 107 13.64 -10.09 6.62
C LEU A 107 14.43 -9.45 7.76
N PHE A 108 14.06 -8.24 8.17
CA PHE A 108 14.68 -7.60 9.33
C PHE A 108 14.52 -8.45 10.60
N PHE A 109 13.32 -8.98 10.85
CA PHE A 109 13.05 -9.82 12.01
C PHE A 109 13.82 -11.15 11.99
N ILE A 110 13.88 -11.82 10.82
CA ILE A 110 14.71 -13.03 10.64
C ILE A 110 16.17 -12.70 10.94
N TYR A 111 16.70 -11.67 10.29
CA TYR A 111 18.08 -11.25 10.45
C TYR A 111 18.44 -10.96 11.91
N ARG A 112 17.61 -10.18 12.61
CA ARG A 112 17.85 -9.82 14.00
C ARG A 112 17.69 -11.01 14.95
N SER A 113 16.74 -11.90 14.69
CA SER A 113 16.57 -13.13 15.46
C SER A 113 17.81 -14.04 15.37
N MET A 114 18.42 -14.13 14.19
CA MET A 114 19.62 -14.93 13.95
C MET A 114 20.86 -14.34 14.64
N ILE A 115 21.04 -13.02 14.57
CA ILE A 115 22.15 -12.34 15.28
C ILE A 115 22.03 -12.55 16.79
N LEU A 116 20.83 -12.37 17.34
CA LEU A 116 20.60 -12.52 18.77
C LEU A 116 20.76 -13.98 19.24
N ALA A 117 20.46 -14.96 18.39
CA ALA A 117 20.67 -16.37 18.68
C ALA A 117 22.17 -16.73 18.83
N ASN A 118 23.07 -15.94 18.23
CA ASN A 118 24.53 -16.11 18.28
C ASN A 118 24.98 -17.54 17.95
N SER A 119 24.45 -18.10 16.87
CA SER A 119 24.92 -19.36 16.34
C SER A 119 26.08 -19.08 15.37
N ASN A 120 27.29 -19.48 15.74
CA ASN A 120 28.51 -19.35 14.91
C ASN A 120 28.33 -19.88 13.47
N MET A 121 27.40 -20.82 13.28
CA MET A 121 27.00 -21.35 11.97
C MET A 121 26.24 -20.34 11.10
N PHE A 122 25.35 -19.51 11.66
CA PHE A 122 24.51 -18.59 10.88
C PHE A 122 25.14 -17.20 10.68
N GLY A 123 26.01 -16.76 11.60
CA GLY A 123 26.75 -15.50 11.44
C GLY A 123 27.64 -15.47 10.18
N GLN A 124 28.09 -16.63 9.70
CA GLN A 124 28.88 -16.74 8.46
C GLN A 124 28.05 -16.53 7.19
N TYR A 125 26.76 -16.90 7.20
CA TYR A 125 25.88 -16.71 6.04
C TYR A 125 25.37 -15.28 5.93
N PHE A 126 25.19 -14.58 7.06
CA PHE A 126 24.60 -13.24 7.11
C PHE A 126 25.67 -12.13 7.13
N THR A 127 26.48 -12.08 6.09
CA THR A 127 27.35 -10.92 5.83
C THR A 127 26.55 -9.74 5.24
N LYS A 128 27.10 -8.53 5.32
CA LYS A 128 26.53 -7.33 4.67
C LYS A 128 26.25 -7.57 3.17
N ASN A 129 27.13 -8.30 2.49
CA ASN A 129 26.97 -8.59 1.06
C ASN A 129 25.79 -9.53 0.82
N THR A 130 25.67 -10.60 1.61
CA THR A 130 24.54 -11.53 1.53
C THR A 130 23.22 -10.82 1.81
N LEU A 131 23.20 -9.88 2.77
CA LEU A 131 22.01 -9.09 3.08
C LEU A 131 21.58 -8.22 1.89
N MET A 132 22.52 -7.52 1.25
CA MET A 132 22.22 -6.70 0.07
C MET A 132 21.74 -7.56 -1.10
N VAL A 133 22.36 -8.73 -1.32
CA VAL A 133 21.90 -9.69 -2.35
C VAL A 133 20.47 -10.16 -2.06
N THR A 134 20.15 -10.46 -0.81
CA THR A 134 18.78 -10.86 -0.41
C THR A 134 17.76 -9.76 -0.69
N LEU A 135 18.09 -8.50 -0.39
CA LEU A 135 17.22 -7.36 -0.70
C LEU A 135 17.02 -7.18 -2.21
N VAL A 136 18.08 -7.38 -3.02
CA VAL A 136 17.96 -7.34 -4.49
C VAL A 136 17.07 -8.47 -5.00
N ILE A 137 17.20 -9.69 -4.46
CA ILE A 137 16.32 -10.81 -4.83
C ILE A 137 14.86 -10.47 -4.53
N VAL A 138 14.58 -9.90 -3.36
CA VAL A 138 13.23 -9.47 -2.98
C VAL A 138 12.71 -8.39 -3.91
N PHE A 139 13.53 -7.43 -4.30
CA PHE A 139 13.16 -6.43 -5.30
C PHE A 139 12.79 -7.06 -6.65
N VAL A 140 13.56 -8.04 -7.13
CA VAL A 140 13.26 -8.77 -8.37
C VAL A 140 11.95 -9.55 -8.27
N LEU A 141 11.66 -10.17 -7.12
CA LEU A 141 10.37 -10.84 -6.88
C LEU A 141 9.21 -9.83 -6.93
N CYS A 142 9.36 -8.66 -6.31
CA CYS A 142 8.35 -7.59 -6.38
C CYS A 142 8.14 -7.09 -7.82
N CYS A 143 9.20 -6.97 -8.62
CA CYS A 143 9.09 -6.62 -10.03
C CYS A 143 8.34 -7.69 -10.83
N THR A 144 8.64 -8.97 -10.59
CA THR A 144 7.97 -10.10 -11.24
C THR A 144 6.48 -10.10 -10.92
N GLU A 145 6.12 -9.85 -9.67
CA GLU A 145 4.73 -9.73 -9.24
C GLU A 145 3.99 -8.60 -9.96
N SER A 146 4.66 -7.47 -10.12
CA SER A 146 4.13 -6.30 -10.80
C SER A 146 3.88 -6.52 -12.30
N VAL A 147 4.64 -7.42 -12.93
CA VAL A 147 4.42 -7.84 -14.32
C VAL A 147 3.06 -8.53 -14.47
N PHE A 148 2.65 -9.35 -13.49
CA PHE A 148 1.32 -9.97 -13.52
C PHE A 148 0.20 -8.92 -13.48
N LEU A 149 0.35 -7.88 -12.66
CA LEU A 149 -0.60 -6.76 -12.65
C LEU A 149 -0.61 -6.02 -14.00
N TYR A 150 0.56 -5.74 -14.58
CA TYR A 150 0.66 -5.00 -15.83
C TYR A 150 -0.09 -5.71 -16.97
N TYR A 151 0.10 -7.01 -17.11
CA TYR A 151 -0.55 -7.82 -18.13
C TYR A 151 -1.97 -8.24 -17.75
N SER A 152 -2.35 -8.19 -16.47
CA SER A 152 -3.74 -8.45 -16.08
C SER A 152 -4.68 -7.29 -16.42
N SER A 153 -4.14 -6.07 -16.44
CA SER A 153 -4.93 -4.86 -16.61
C SER A 153 -5.42 -4.64 -18.05
N ILE A 154 -6.74 -4.64 -18.21
CA ILE A 154 -7.45 -4.45 -19.48
C ILE A 154 -7.69 -2.94 -19.71
N PRO A 155 -7.57 -2.46 -20.96
CA PRO A 155 -7.94 -1.09 -21.32
C PRO A 155 -9.40 -0.78 -21.03
N TYR A 156 -9.67 0.46 -20.60
CA TYR A 156 -11.04 0.87 -20.28
C TYR A 156 -12.00 0.83 -21.46
N ALA A 157 -11.54 1.09 -22.69
CA ALA A 157 -12.39 1.02 -23.87
C ALA A 157 -13.04 -0.37 -24.02
N ASP A 158 -12.29 -1.42 -23.73
CA ASP A 158 -12.77 -2.80 -23.78
C ASP A 158 -13.69 -3.14 -22.59
N LEU A 159 -13.41 -2.56 -21.41
CA LEU A 159 -14.25 -2.71 -20.22
C LEU A 159 -15.60 -1.99 -20.40
N LEU A 160 -15.61 -0.80 -21.02
CA LEU A 160 -16.81 -0.01 -21.27
C LEU A 160 -17.69 -0.64 -22.35
N ASP A 161 -17.12 -1.10 -23.47
CA ASP A 161 -17.89 -1.84 -24.50
C ASP A 161 -18.56 -3.08 -23.90
N ARG A 162 -17.87 -3.80 -23.01
CA ARG A 162 -18.46 -4.95 -22.30
C ARG A 162 -19.51 -4.56 -21.28
N ALA A 163 -19.28 -3.52 -20.47
CA ALA A 163 -20.27 -3.03 -19.53
C ALA A 163 -21.56 -2.67 -20.27
N ASN A 164 -21.44 -1.94 -21.39
CA ASN A 164 -22.56 -1.53 -22.24
C ASN A 164 -23.29 -2.72 -22.90
N ARG A 165 -22.56 -3.75 -23.36
CA ARG A 165 -23.19 -4.97 -23.88
C ARG A 165 -23.90 -5.78 -22.79
N THR A 166 -23.33 -5.82 -21.59
CA THR A 166 -23.93 -6.57 -20.48
C THR A 166 -25.19 -5.86 -20.00
N THR A 167 -25.17 -4.52 -19.88
CA THR A 167 -26.37 -3.74 -19.56
C THR A 167 -27.44 -3.87 -20.64
N SER A 168 -27.09 -3.83 -21.93
CA SER A 168 -28.08 -3.98 -22.99
C SER A 168 -28.74 -5.36 -22.97
N ILE A 169 -27.99 -6.43 -22.68
CA ILE A 169 -28.53 -7.80 -22.56
C ILE A 169 -29.43 -7.93 -21.32
N VAL A 170 -29.04 -7.32 -20.20
CA VAL A 170 -29.86 -7.32 -18.98
C VAL A 170 -31.15 -6.54 -19.19
N GLU A 171 -31.10 -5.38 -19.84
CA GLU A 171 -32.29 -4.60 -20.22
C GLU A 171 -33.18 -5.38 -21.18
N GLU A 172 -32.62 -6.05 -22.19
CA GLU A 172 -33.35 -6.91 -23.12
C GLU A 172 -34.03 -8.08 -22.40
N PHE A 173 -33.35 -8.68 -21.41
CA PHE A 173 -33.89 -9.76 -20.60
C PHE A 173 -34.99 -9.28 -19.65
N GLU A 174 -34.83 -8.14 -18.98
CA GLU A 174 -35.86 -7.52 -18.15
C GLU A 174 -37.10 -7.15 -18.98
N ASN A 175 -36.89 -6.60 -20.18
CA ASN A 175 -37.98 -6.22 -21.08
C ASN A 175 -38.70 -7.47 -21.62
N SER A 176 -37.96 -8.55 -21.92
CA SER A 176 -38.53 -9.85 -22.30
C SER A 176 -39.31 -10.50 -21.15
N THR A 177 -38.82 -10.38 -19.92
CA THR A 177 -39.48 -10.90 -18.71
C THR A 177 -40.73 -10.08 -18.37
N LEU A 178 -40.68 -8.76 -18.59
CA LEU A 178 -41.83 -7.87 -18.41
C LEU A 178 -42.90 -8.12 -19.48
N LEU A 179 -42.51 -8.35 -20.73
CA LEU A 179 -43.41 -8.77 -21.81
C LEU A 179 -44.03 -10.14 -21.53
N LEU A 180 -43.25 -11.10 -21.02
CA LEU A 180 -43.75 -12.41 -20.63
C LEU A 180 -44.74 -12.31 -19.46
N ASN A 181 -44.45 -11.51 -18.45
CA ASN A 181 -45.36 -11.25 -17.33
C ASN A 181 -46.62 -10.49 -17.78
N GLN A 182 -46.52 -9.55 -18.72
CA GLN A 182 -47.68 -8.91 -19.34
C GLN A 182 -48.51 -9.90 -20.16
N HIS A 183 -47.87 -10.82 -20.89
CA HIS A 183 -48.55 -11.86 -21.64
C HIS A 183 -49.30 -12.83 -20.72
N LEU A 184 -48.65 -13.29 -19.65
CA LEU A 184 -49.28 -14.12 -18.60
C LEU A 184 -50.44 -13.39 -17.92
N ARG A 185 -50.29 -12.09 -17.63
CA ARG A 185 -51.34 -11.26 -17.02
C ARG A 185 -52.50 -10.96 -17.99
N ASN A 186 -52.23 -10.89 -19.30
CA ASN A 186 -53.26 -10.75 -20.33
C ASN A 186 -54.01 -12.06 -20.60
N MET A 187 -53.41 -13.23 -20.32
CA MET A 187 -54.14 -14.50 -20.31
C MET A 187 -55.09 -14.63 -19.11
N ASP A 188 -54.78 -13.99 -17.98
CA ASP A 188 -55.64 -13.97 -16.78
C ASP A 188 -56.74 -12.89 -16.81
N ILE A 189 -56.62 -11.85 -17.65
CA ILE A 189 -57.53 -10.69 -17.64
C ILE A 189 -58.32 -10.61 -18.94
N ASN A 190 -59.35 -11.45 -19.02
CA ASN A 190 -60.55 -11.14 -19.81
C ASN A 190 -61.46 -10.23 -18.96
N SER A 191 -61.03 -8.99 -18.65
CA SER A 191 -61.88 -7.91 -18.10
C SER A 191 -61.17 -6.55 -18.04
N GLN A 192 -61.52 -5.69 -18.99
CA GLN A 192 -61.66 -4.21 -18.95
C GLN A 192 -60.57 -3.29 -18.34
N HIS A 193 -60.03 -2.47 -19.26
CA HIS A 193 -59.67 -1.03 -19.21
C HIS A 193 -58.28 -0.56 -18.71
N PRO A 194 -57.79 0.59 -19.27
CA PRO A 194 -56.37 0.86 -19.48
C PRO A 194 -55.81 1.92 -18.53
N VAL A 195 -54.52 1.83 -18.19
CA VAL A 195 -53.74 2.97 -17.70
C VAL A 195 -52.32 2.93 -18.26
N THR A 196 -52.01 3.91 -19.10
CA THR A 196 -50.68 4.33 -19.51
C THR A 196 -50.03 5.21 -18.44
N ASN A 197 -48.79 4.89 -18.05
CA ASN A 197 -47.63 5.80 -18.03
C ASN A 197 -46.54 5.23 -17.11
N VAL A 198 -45.42 4.77 -17.70
CA VAL A 198 -44.15 4.63 -17.00
C VAL A 198 -43.15 5.52 -17.72
N SER A 199 -42.72 6.56 -17.03
CA SER A 199 -41.68 7.47 -17.46
C SER A 199 -40.36 6.72 -17.59
N SER A 200 -39.94 6.50 -18.83
CA SER A 200 -38.60 6.05 -19.19
C SER A 200 -37.57 7.08 -18.75
N GLY A 201 -36.85 6.80 -17.67
CA GLY A 201 -35.61 7.49 -17.33
C GLY A 201 -34.54 7.07 -18.31
N VAL A 202 -34.55 7.67 -19.51
CA VAL A 202 -33.47 7.56 -20.48
C VAL A 202 -32.22 8.18 -19.84
N ILE A 203 -31.17 7.40 -19.62
CA ILE A 203 -29.82 7.96 -19.46
C ILE A 203 -29.42 8.46 -20.85
N GLN A 204 -29.85 9.68 -21.15
CA GLN A 204 -29.31 10.48 -22.23
C GLN A 204 -27.94 10.98 -21.77
N SER A 205 -26.88 10.47 -22.39
CA SER A 205 -25.69 11.29 -22.64
C SER A 205 -25.13 10.97 -24.03
N ALA A 206 -25.90 11.37 -25.04
CA ALA A 206 -25.40 11.56 -26.40
C ALA A 206 -24.56 12.86 -26.54
N GLU A 207 -24.05 13.41 -25.45
CA GLU A 207 -23.29 14.68 -25.39
C GLU A 207 -21.79 14.49 -25.05
N GLU A 208 -21.26 13.27 -25.15
CA GLU A 208 -19.82 12.98 -25.02
C GLU A 208 -19.10 12.76 -26.36
N LEU A 209 -19.72 13.14 -27.49
CA LEU A 209 -19.09 13.01 -28.82
C LEU A 209 -18.28 14.26 -29.26
N SER A 210 -18.15 15.32 -28.44
CA SER A 210 -17.60 16.61 -28.89
C SER A 210 -16.54 17.27 -27.98
N GLY A 211 -15.68 16.48 -27.31
CA GLY A 211 -14.54 17.06 -26.60
C GLY A 211 -13.76 16.05 -25.76
N LYS A 212 -12.91 15.24 -26.40
CA LYS A 212 -12.11 14.19 -25.75
C LYS A 212 -11.19 14.76 -24.66
N ARG A 213 -11.67 14.81 -23.41
CA ARG A 213 -10.80 14.62 -22.24
C ARG A 213 -10.51 13.14 -22.16
N HIS A 214 -9.32 12.74 -22.61
CA HIS A 214 -8.86 11.36 -22.51
C HIS A 214 -8.60 11.04 -21.02
N LEU A 215 -9.61 10.59 -20.28
CA LEU A 215 -9.38 10.02 -18.96
C LEU A 215 -8.69 8.67 -19.14
N SER A 216 -7.44 8.58 -18.67
CA SER A 216 -6.68 7.32 -18.68
C SER A 216 -7.22 6.39 -17.59
N LEU A 217 -8.11 5.50 -18.01
CA LEU A 217 -8.81 4.52 -17.18
C LEU A 217 -8.26 3.12 -17.49
N PHE A 218 -8.10 2.30 -16.46
CA PHE A 218 -7.65 0.91 -16.60
C PHE A 218 -8.29 0.05 -15.50
N GLY A 219 -8.40 -1.26 -15.71
CA GLY A 219 -9.08 -2.13 -14.75
C GLY A 219 -8.76 -3.61 -14.95
N ASP A 220 -9.37 -4.45 -14.14
CA ASP A 220 -9.18 -5.90 -14.14
C ASP A 220 -10.54 -6.63 -14.26
N ASP A 221 -10.54 -7.83 -14.86
CA ASP A 221 -11.72 -8.71 -14.98
C ASP A 221 -11.41 -10.07 -14.34
N HIS A 222 -12.04 -10.32 -13.18
CA HIS A 222 -11.80 -11.52 -12.36
C HIS A 222 -12.39 -12.79 -12.98
N SER A 223 -13.30 -12.70 -13.95
CA SER A 223 -13.98 -13.85 -14.55
C SER A 223 -13.17 -14.55 -15.64
N ARG A 224 -12.25 -13.83 -16.28
CA ARG A 224 -11.55 -14.29 -17.49
C ARG A 224 -10.04 -14.23 -17.41
N ASN A 225 -9.48 -13.42 -16.49
CA ASN A 225 -8.04 -13.26 -16.40
C ASN A 225 -7.46 -14.02 -15.19
N PRO A 226 -6.92 -15.24 -15.36
CA PRO A 226 -6.32 -15.97 -14.24
C PRO A 226 -5.13 -15.22 -13.61
N LEU A 227 -4.50 -14.29 -14.34
CA LEU A 227 -3.38 -13.51 -13.83
C LEU A 227 -3.78 -12.59 -12.66
N ILE A 228 -5.01 -12.05 -12.67
CA ILE A 228 -5.45 -11.19 -11.55
C ILE A 228 -5.67 -12.01 -10.26
N LEU A 229 -6.10 -13.27 -10.40
CA LEU A 229 -6.22 -14.20 -9.27
C LEU A 229 -4.85 -14.59 -8.73
N ILE A 230 -3.88 -14.83 -9.61
CA ILE A 230 -2.49 -15.11 -9.22
C ILE A 230 -1.91 -13.91 -8.47
N PHE A 231 -2.06 -12.69 -9.01
CA PHE A 231 -1.59 -11.46 -8.39
C PHE A 231 -2.18 -11.25 -6.98
N HIS A 232 -3.50 -11.29 -6.84
CA HIS A 232 -4.12 -11.14 -5.52
C HIS A 232 -3.77 -12.30 -4.58
N GLY A 233 -3.65 -13.52 -5.10
CA GLY A 233 -3.26 -14.70 -4.35
C GLY A 233 -1.86 -14.57 -3.75
N ILE A 234 -0.87 -14.17 -4.56
CA ILE A 234 0.51 -13.93 -4.09
C ILE A 234 0.51 -12.80 -3.07
N LEU A 235 -0.22 -11.71 -3.32
CA LEU A 235 -0.34 -10.61 -2.37
C LEU A 235 -0.87 -11.06 -1.01
N VAL A 236 -1.96 -11.84 -0.97
CA VAL A 236 -2.52 -12.38 0.28
C VAL A 236 -1.52 -13.31 0.98
N ILE A 237 -0.88 -14.22 0.23
CA ILE A 237 0.12 -15.15 0.78
C ILE A 237 1.30 -14.37 1.39
N CYS A 238 1.81 -13.35 0.70
CA CYS A 238 2.88 -12.49 1.20
C CYS A 238 2.49 -11.79 2.52
N HIS A 239 1.25 -11.30 2.66
CA HIS A 239 0.80 -10.67 3.91
C HIS A 239 0.74 -11.68 5.06
N VAL A 240 0.11 -12.83 4.84
CA VAL A 240 -0.05 -13.88 5.86
C VAL A 240 1.31 -14.41 6.29
N LEU A 241 2.19 -14.75 5.35
CA LEU A 241 3.53 -15.26 5.65
C LEU A 241 4.39 -14.20 6.35
N SER A 242 4.36 -12.94 5.89
CA SER A 242 5.10 -11.85 6.54
C SER A 242 4.67 -11.70 8.00
N TYR A 243 3.37 -11.75 8.26
CA TYR A 243 2.83 -11.66 9.62
C TYR A 243 3.27 -12.82 10.52
N LEU A 244 3.13 -14.06 10.03
CA LEU A 244 3.54 -15.24 10.78
C LEU A 244 5.03 -15.22 11.10
N ILE A 245 5.87 -14.86 10.13
CA ILE A 245 7.32 -14.74 10.31
C ILE A 245 7.64 -13.68 11.37
N ILE A 246 7.05 -12.48 11.27
CA ILE A 246 7.29 -11.40 12.22
C ILE A 246 6.90 -11.84 13.64
N LEU A 247 5.75 -12.49 13.83
CA LEU A 247 5.31 -12.99 15.13
C LEU A 247 6.26 -14.04 15.71
N VAL A 248 6.64 -15.05 14.91
CA VAL A 248 7.53 -16.12 15.34
C VAL A 248 8.90 -15.57 15.71
N CYS A 249 9.47 -14.70 14.87
CA CYS A 249 10.77 -14.07 15.12
C CYS A 249 10.73 -13.12 16.31
N ALA A 250 9.67 -12.31 16.47
CA ALA A 250 9.52 -11.43 17.62
C ALA A 250 9.42 -12.22 18.93
N HIS A 251 8.62 -13.30 18.94
CA HIS A 251 8.52 -14.20 20.08
C HIS A 251 9.86 -14.84 20.43
N PHE A 252 10.57 -15.35 19.41
CA PHE A 252 11.90 -15.93 19.57
C PHE A 252 12.92 -14.92 20.12
N MET A 253 12.90 -13.68 19.62
CA MET A 253 13.79 -12.61 20.08
C MET A 253 13.54 -12.28 21.55
N LEU A 254 12.28 -12.06 21.95
CA LEU A 254 11.93 -11.77 23.34
C LEU A 254 12.29 -12.92 24.28
N ARG A 255 12.07 -14.17 23.86
CA ARG A 255 12.48 -15.36 24.63
C ARG A 255 14.00 -15.42 24.80
N THR A 256 14.74 -15.14 23.73
CA THR A 256 16.22 -15.17 23.76
C THR A 256 16.78 -14.06 24.66
N LEU A 257 16.18 -12.86 24.65
CA LEU A 257 16.54 -11.77 25.56
C LEU A 257 16.37 -12.19 27.03
N LYS A 258 15.25 -12.84 27.37
CA LYS A 258 15.00 -13.36 28.73
C LYS A 258 16.02 -14.41 29.14
N THR A 259 16.35 -15.35 28.25
CA THR A 259 17.36 -16.39 28.54
C THR A 259 18.75 -15.81 28.75
N ARG A 260 19.12 -14.75 28.01
CA ARG A 260 20.44 -14.09 28.12
C ARG A 260 20.50 -12.99 29.19
N GLN A 261 19.46 -12.83 30.01
CA GLN A 261 19.38 -11.80 31.06
C GLN A 261 20.58 -11.84 32.04
N GLY A 262 21.13 -13.02 32.34
CA GLY A 262 22.31 -13.16 33.20
C GLY A 262 23.64 -12.73 32.57
N THR A 263 23.68 -12.51 31.25
CA THR A 263 24.90 -12.21 30.48
C THR A 263 24.94 -10.79 29.89
N MET A 264 23.82 -10.06 29.93
CA MET A 264 23.72 -8.67 29.46
C MET A 264 23.50 -7.71 30.62
N SER A 265 23.96 -6.46 30.46
CA SER A 265 23.58 -5.39 31.38
C SER A 265 22.06 -5.14 31.30
N LYS A 266 21.48 -4.64 32.40
CA LYS A 266 20.05 -4.32 32.45
C LYS A 266 19.66 -3.27 31.40
N ASP A 267 20.52 -2.29 31.17
CA ASP A 267 20.29 -1.20 30.21
C ASP A 267 20.30 -1.71 28.76
N THR A 268 21.27 -2.56 28.40
CA THR A 268 21.34 -3.15 27.05
C THR A 268 20.18 -4.12 26.78
N MET A 269 19.70 -4.83 27.80
CA MET A 269 18.52 -5.69 27.67
C MET A 269 17.26 -4.85 27.40
N LEU A 270 17.04 -3.82 28.20
CA LEU A 270 15.89 -2.93 28.07
C LEU A 270 15.87 -2.22 26.71
N GLU A 271 17.02 -1.75 26.24
CA GLU A 271 17.14 -1.09 24.94
C GLU A 271 16.78 -2.05 23.79
N ASN A 272 17.23 -3.30 23.86
CA ASN A 272 16.88 -4.30 22.85
C ASN A 272 15.39 -4.66 22.88
N GLU A 273 14.81 -4.86 24.07
CA GLU A 273 13.39 -5.18 24.24
C GLU A 273 12.49 -4.06 23.69
N LEU A 274 12.78 -2.81 24.06
CA LEU A 274 12.08 -1.64 23.52
C LEU A 274 12.18 -1.58 22.01
N LEU A 275 13.36 -1.86 21.45
CA LEU A 275 13.55 -1.85 20.00
C LEU A 275 12.76 -2.95 19.29
N VAL A 276 12.64 -4.16 19.86
CA VAL A 276 11.77 -5.22 19.31
C VAL A 276 10.32 -4.74 19.26
N HIS A 277 9.82 -4.19 20.37
CA HIS A 277 8.43 -3.72 20.45
C HIS A 277 8.16 -2.55 19.50
N SER A 278 9.08 -1.59 19.41
CA SER A 278 8.95 -0.45 18.50
C SER A 278 8.92 -0.89 17.04
N VAL A 279 9.85 -1.76 16.62
CA VAL A 279 9.88 -2.23 15.21
C VAL A 279 8.71 -3.16 14.91
N PHE A 280 8.24 -3.93 15.88
CA PHE A 280 7.04 -4.74 15.74
C PHE A 280 5.80 -3.88 15.49
N ALA A 281 5.64 -2.79 16.25
CA ALA A 281 4.55 -1.84 16.04
C ALA A 281 4.61 -1.19 14.64
N VAL A 282 5.81 -0.80 14.18
CA VAL A 282 6.00 -0.25 12.83
C VAL A 282 5.64 -1.28 11.75
N ALA A 283 6.12 -2.52 11.89
CA ALA A 283 5.87 -3.59 10.93
C ALA A 283 4.39 -4.00 10.85
N PHE A 284 3.60 -3.73 11.89
CA PHE A 284 2.18 -4.04 11.94
C PHE A 284 1.31 -3.02 11.21
N ILE A 285 1.81 -1.81 10.93
CA ILE A 285 1.04 -0.74 10.28
C ILE A 285 0.56 -1.12 8.86
N PRO A 286 1.42 -1.61 7.93
CA PRO A 286 0.96 -2.03 6.61
C PRO A 286 -0.11 -3.14 6.70
N LEU A 287 0.04 -4.06 7.65
CA LEU A 287 -0.89 -5.17 7.86
C LEU A 287 -2.25 -4.65 8.34
N LEU A 288 -2.26 -3.82 9.39
CA LEU A 288 -3.47 -3.24 9.96
C LEU A 288 -4.25 -2.42 8.92
N LEU A 289 -3.56 -1.65 8.09
CA LEU A 289 -4.17 -0.83 7.05
C LEU A 289 -4.55 -1.63 5.80
N SER A 290 -3.90 -2.75 5.51
CA SER A 290 -4.29 -3.65 4.42
C SER A 290 -5.55 -4.47 4.72
N ALA A 291 -5.80 -4.78 5.99
CA ALA A 291 -6.96 -5.58 6.42
C ALA A 291 -8.32 -5.01 5.96
N PRO A 292 -8.65 -3.72 6.16
CA PRO A 292 -9.90 -3.15 5.64
C PRO A 292 -9.95 -3.15 4.11
N VAL A 293 -8.81 -3.02 3.42
CA VAL A 293 -8.74 -3.09 1.95
C VAL A 293 -9.06 -4.50 1.46
N GLY A 294 -8.47 -5.52 2.08
CA GLY A 294 -8.74 -6.93 1.77
C GLY A 294 -10.18 -7.31 2.09
N ALA A 295 -10.71 -6.89 3.24
CA ALA A 295 -12.10 -7.11 3.60
C ALA A 295 -13.06 -6.44 2.60
N ASN A 296 -12.74 -5.22 2.16
CA ASN A 296 -13.52 -4.53 1.14
C ASN A 296 -13.48 -5.26 -0.21
N ALA A 297 -12.32 -5.77 -0.63
CA ALA A 297 -12.20 -6.56 -1.87
C ALA A 297 -13.07 -7.82 -1.83
N VAL A 298 -13.09 -8.55 -0.70
CA VAL A 298 -13.96 -9.72 -0.53
C VAL A 298 -15.43 -9.32 -0.53
N LEU A 299 -15.82 -8.28 0.22
CA LEU A 299 -17.21 -7.81 0.28
C LEU A 299 -17.72 -7.42 -1.11
N VAL A 300 -16.93 -6.65 -1.84
CA VAL A 300 -17.31 -6.19 -3.19
C VAL A 300 -17.40 -7.35 -4.18
N THR A 301 -16.56 -8.39 -4.03
CA THR A 301 -16.66 -9.62 -4.83
C THR A 301 -17.95 -10.39 -4.53
N VAL A 302 -18.41 -10.40 -3.28
CA VAL A 302 -19.63 -11.12 -2.86
C VAL A 302 -20.91 -10.36 -3.22
N TYR A 303 -20.92 -9.03 -3.09
CA TYR A 303 -22.11 -8.20 -3.33
C TYR A 303 -22.17 -7.62 -4.75
N GLU A 304 -21.18 -7.91 -5.59
CA GLU A 304 -21.09 -7.53 -7.02
C GLU A 304 -21.20 -6.02 -7.33
N ASN A 305 -21.29 -5.14 -6.33
CA ASN A 305 -21.34 -3.70 -6.51
C ASN A 305 -20.67 -2.98 -5.34
N SER A 306 -19.75 -2.06 -5.64
CA SER A 306 -19.16 -1.18 -4.64
C SER A 306 -20.11 -0.05 -4.24
N LEU A 307 -20.21 0.22 -2.93
CA LEU A 307 -20.82 1.45 -2.42
C LEU A 307 -19.89 2.64 -2.69
N LYS A 308 -20.46 3.84 -2.91
CA LYS A 308 -19.68 5.05 -3.22
C LYS A 308 -18.52 5.35 -2.26
N TRP A 309 -18.67 5.04 -0.97
CA TRP A 309 -17.60 5.25 0.01
C TRP A 309 -16.51 4.15 -0.03
N GLN A 310 -16.86 2.94 -0.45
CA GLN A 310 -15.93 1.81 -0.59
C GLN A 310 -14.94 2.03 -1.73
N GLU A 311 -15.31 2.83 -2.72
CA GLU A 311 -14.47 3.10 -3.90
C GLU A 311 -13.18 3.87 -3.56
N PHE A 312 -13.21 4.66 -2.48
CA PHE A 312 -12.06 5.46 -2.02
C PHE A 312 -11.31 4.80 -0.86
N LEU A 313 -11.92 3.82 -0.19
CA LEU A 313 -11.38 3.17 1.00
C LEU A 313 -9.97 2.58 0.79
N PRO A 314 -9.67 1.86 -0.31
CA PRO A 314 -8.32 1.35 -0.56
C PRO A 314 -7.25 2.44 -0.50
N THR A 315 -7.49 3.56 -1.19
CA THR A 315 -6.55 4.67 -1.27
C THR A 315 -6.43 5.39 0.07
N TYR A 316 -7.53 5.57 0.80
CA TYR A 316 -7.49 6.14 2.15
C TYR A 316 -6.59 5.33 3.09
N CYS A 317 -6.76 4.02 3.14
CA CYS A 317 -5.96 3.15 3.99
C CYS A 317 -4.50 3.08 3.53
N MET A 318 -4.27 2.89 2.23
CA MET A 318 -2.92 2.71 1.70
C MET A 318 -2.08 3.99 1.77
N SER A 319 -2.66 5.17 1.55
CA SER A 319 -1.92 6.44 1.71
C SER A 319 -1.47 6.74 3.15
N MET A 320 -2.08 6.11 4.15
CA MET A 320 -1.65 6.24 5.55
C MET A 320 -0.42 5.38 5.88
N VAL A 321 -0.18 4.30 5.13
CA VAL A 321 0.94 3.38 5.37
C VAL A 321 2.30 4.11 5.42
N PRO A 322 2.72 4.88 4.40
CA PRO A 322 4.02 5.54 4.41
C PRO A 322 4.12 6.65 5.46
N VAL A 323 2.99 7.28 5.84
CA VAL A 323 2.93 8.32 6.86
C VAL A 323 3.16 7.72 8.25
N LEU A 324 2.32 6.77 8.63
CA LEU A 324 2.36 6.16 9.95
C LEU A 324 3.64 5.36 10.16
N SER A 325 4.12 4.65 9.14
CA SER A 325 5.37 3.88 9.24
C SER A 325 6.56 4.79 9.56
N ALA A 326 6.69 5.92 8.85
CA ALA A 326 7.77 6.88 9.09
C ALA A 326 7.61 7.58 10.45
N LEU A 327 6.39 8.02 10.79
CA LEU A 327 6.10 8.69 12.06
C LEU A 327 6.41 7.78 13.26
N TYR A 328 5.97 6.53 13.22
CA TYR A 328 6.23 5.59 14.31
C TYR A 328 7.71 5.25 14.42
N THR A 329 8.41 5.11 13.29
CA THR A 329 9.87 4.90 13.29
C THR A 329 10.57 6.06 13.99
N ILE A 330 10.19 7.30 13.66
CA ILE A 330 10.74 8.52 14.26
C ILE A 330 10.47 8.61 15.76
N VAL A 331 9.25 8.31 16.20
CA VAL A 331 8.82 8.52 17.60
C VAL A 331 9.26 7.39 18.52
N PHE A 332 9.15 6.14 18.07
CA PHE A 332 9.34 4.96 18.92
C PHE A 332 10.74 4.36 18.86
N ILE A 333 11.54 4.66 17.83
CA ILE A 333 12.93 4.19 17.76
C ILE A 333 13.85 5.25 18.39
N GLY A 334 14.37 4.95 19.58
CA GLY A 334 15.16 5.86 20.42
C GLY A 334 16.22 6.67 19.64
N PRO A 335 17.14 6.03 18.89
CA PRO A 335 18.14 6.73 18.11
C PRO A 335 17.60 7.76 17.11
N TYR A 336 16.46 7.50 16.47
CA TYR A 336 15.83 8.44 15.54
C TYR A 336 15.14 9.58 16.27
N ARG A 337 14.45 9.28 17.38
CA ARG A 337 13.84 10.28 18.25
C ARG A 337 14.88 11.26 18.79
N ASP A 338 16.00 10.74 19.30
CA ASP A 338 17.06 11.56 19.89
C ASP A 338 17.78 12.38 18.82
N ALA A 339 17.94 11.85 17.61
CA ALA A 339 18.46 12.59 16.47
C ALA A 339 17.54 13.77 16.08
N ILE A 340 16.22 13.58 16.05
CA ILE A 340 15.27 14.68 15.82
C ILE A 340 15.32 15.71 16.93
N ILE A 341 15.32 15.30 18.19
CA ILE A 341 15.37 16.24 19.32
C ILE A 341 16.67 17.04 19.26
N SER A 342 17.80 16.40 18.95
CA SER A 342 19.09 17.07 18.77
C SER A 342 19.07 18.08 17.62
N PHE A 343 18.41 17.73 16.52
CA PHE A 343 18.25 18.62 15.36
C PHE A 343 17.35 19.81 15.70
N ALA A 344 16.17 19.56 16.29
CA ALA A 344 15.21 20.59 16.69
C ALA A 344 15.76 21.55 17.75
N THR A 345 16.61 21.05 18.66
CA THR A 345 17.24 21.87 19.71
C THR A 345 18.56 22.52 19.26
N LEU A 346 18.96 22.37 17.99
CA LEU A 346 20.22 22.85 17.42
C LEU A 346 21.46 22.44 18.25
N LYS A 347 21.38 21.34 19.03
CA LYS A 347 22.48 20.88 19.88
C LYS A 347 23.75 20.57 19.08
N PHE A 348 23.59 20.18 17.82
CA PHE A 348 24.71 19.96 16.90
C PHE A 348 25.52 21.23 16.62
N LEU A 349 24.87 22.40 16.48
CA LEU A 349 25.54 23.69 16.31
C LEU A 349 26.29 24.10 17.59
N LYS A 350 25.71 23.85 18.77
CA LYS A 350 26.37 24.10 20.05
C LYS A 350 27.59 23.21 20.29
N LYS A 351 27.54 21.94 19.85
CA LYS A 351 28.67 21.01 19.98
C LYS A 351 29.83 21.43 19.08
N ASN A 352 29.57 21.78 17.82
CA ASN A 352 30.61 22.28 16.92
C ASN A 352 31.22 23.60 17.42
N GLN A 353 30.42 24.56 17.92
CA GLN A 353 30.95 25.81 18.48
C GLN A 353 31.85 25.60 19.71
N ASN A 354 31.53 24.63 20.57
CA ASN A 354 32.36 24.33 21.74
C ASN A 354 33.65 23.58 21.37
N ASP A 355 33.63 22.72 20.35
CA ASP A 355 34.84 22.06 19.84
C ASP A 355 35.75 23.06 19.10
N THR A 356 35.20 24.07 18.40
CA THR A 356 36.01 25.15 17.81
C THR A 356 36.65 26.03 18.88
N ARG A 357 35.90 26.42 19.92
CA ARG A 357 36.45 27.22 21.03
C ARG A 357 37.53 26.50 21.83
N LYS A 358 37.39 25.19 22.04
CA LYS A 358 38.43 24.40 22.72
C LYS A 358 39.73 24.33 21.93
N ASN A 359 39.67 24.27 20.61
CA ASN A 359 40.87 24.25 19.77
C ASN A 359 41.55 25.63 19.71
N ASP A 360 40.80 26.73 19.86
CA ASP A 360 41.36 28.08 19.93
C ASP A 360 41.97 28.40 21.31
N ASP A 361 41.51 27.75 22.39
CA ASP A 361 42.07 27.91 23.74
C ASP A 361 43.33 27.04 23.98
N ASP A 362 43.56 26.02 23.13
CA ASP A 362 44.71 25.10 23.18
C ASP A 362 45.83 25.44 22.16
N SER A 363 45.71 26.56 21.44
CA SER A 363 46.72 27.11 20.49
C SER A 363 47.27 28.45 20.97
#